data_AF-A0A0Y0QA23-F1
#
_entry.id   AF-A0A0Y0QA23-F1
#
_cell.length_a   1.000
_cell.length_b   1.000
_cell.length_c   1.000
_cell.angle_alpha   90.00
_cell.angle_beta   90.00
_cell.angle_gamma   90.00
#
_symmetry.space_group_name_H-M   'P 1'
#
loop_
_entity.id
_entity.type
_entity.pdbx_description
1 polymer ?
#
loop_
_entity_poly.entity_id
_entity_poly.type
_entity_poly.pdbx_seq_one_letter_code
_entity_poly.pdbx_strand_id
1 'polypeptide(L)'
;MRISPTKDDGRDAQERRSETRWPAFAGLMVALLLYVSVPNPDTATLRQVATVILLLMFIPLVIVNPHRLTRQTQWSRWLSISFAAVLVIANQVNVTYVIRSLIDGSANGTTLLLTALQVWIANVVAFGLLYWELDRGGPVARGNLQRPQLPIADFKFPQDESGDDVDEIRRVSSAAADWRPGYVDYLYVSLTNMMAFSPTDAMPMRSRTKIIMASQALTGFILLALVISRAVNILASN
;
A
#
# COMPACT_ATOMS: atom_id res chain seq x y z
N MET A 1 35.85 -38.19 -15.38
CA MET A 1 35.21 -38.06 -16.71
C MET A 1 33.82 -38.69 -16.56
N ARG A 2 32.69 -37.98 -16.58
CA ARG A 2 32.26 -36.83 -17.39
C ARG A 2 31.23 -36.04 -16.57
N ILE A 3 31.51 -34.77 -16.30
CA ILE A 3 30.50 -33.82 -15.81
C ILE A 3 29.58 -33.58 -17.00
N SER A 4 28.33 -34.01 -16.90
CA SER A 4 27.30 -33.68 -17.89
C SER A 4 26.86 -32.24 -17.66
N PRO A 5 26.93 -31.35 -18.67
CA PRO A 5 26.48 -29.98 -18.51
C PRO A 5 24.94 -29.94 -18.44
N THR A 6 24.46 -29.13 -17.51
CA THR A 6 23.06 -28.75 -17.28
C THR A 6 22.42 -28.26 -18.58
N LYS A 7 21.35 -28.95 -19.02
CA LYS A 7 20.59 -28.61 -20.23
C LYS A 7 19.19 -28.10 -19.92
N ASP A 8 19.02 -27.45 -18.77
CA ASP A 8 17.72 -26.87 -18.36
C ASP A 8 17.77 -25.36 -18.07
N ASP A 9 18.95 -24.74 -18.15
CA ASP A 9 19.15 -23.31 -17.85
C ASP A 9 18.52 -22.34 -18.88
N GLY A 10 17.86 -22.89 -19.92
CA GLY A 10 17.35 -22.14 -21.06
C GLY A 10 15.83 -21.99 -21.13
N ARG A 11 15.05 -22.77 -20.36
CA ARG A 11 13.57 -22.73 -20.41
C ARG A 11 12.95 -21.91 -19.28
N ASP A 12 13.64 -21.80 -18.14
CA ASP A 12 13.13 -21.11 -16.94
C ASP A 12 13.26 -19.57 -16.98
N ALA A 13 13.90 -19.04 -18.02
CA ALA A 13 14.02 -17.59 -18.21
C ALA A 13 12.80 -16.96 -18.90
N GLN A 14 11.96 -17.75 -19.57
CA GLN A 14 10.99 -17.25 -20.56
C GLN A 14 9.59 -16.91 -19.97
N GLU A 15 9.25 -17.39 -18.75
CA GLU A 15 7.99 -17.08 -18.07
C GLU A 15 8.18 -16.43 -16.69
N ARG A 16 9.25 -15.64 -16.53
CA ARG A 16 9.32 -14.69 -15.40
C ARG A 16 8.24 -13.65 -15.63
N ARG A 17 7.04 -13.93 -15.11
CA ARG A 17 5.85 -13.09 -15.14
C ARG A 17 6.25 -11.72 -14.62
N SER A 18 6.62 -10.84 -15.54
CA SER A 18 6.88 -9.45 -15.23
C SER A 18 5.58 -8.93 -14.65
N GLU A 19 5.52 -8.67 -13.34
CA GLU A 19 4.34 -8.11 -12.70
C GLU A 19 3.79 -7.00 -13.59
N THR A 20 2.53 -7.10 -14.01
CA THR A 20 1.88 -6.05 -14.78
C THR A 20 1.80 -4.83 -13.85
N ARG A 21 2.64 -3.82 -14.08
CA ARG A 21 2.90 -2.70 -13.15
C ARG A 21 1.80 -1.62 -13.13
N TRP A 22 0.73 -1.84 -13.90
CA TRP A 22 -0.41 -0.94 -13.99
C TRP A 22 -1.13 -0.70 -12.64
N PRO A 23 -1.31 -1.68 -11.74
CA PRO A 23 -2.01 -1.46 -10.47
C PRO A 23 -1.28 -0.47 -9.55
N ALA A 24 0.06 -0.50 -9.52
CA ALA A 24 0.83 0.44 -8.71
C ALA A 24 0.75 1.87 -9.27
N PHE A 25 0.84 2.02 -10.59
CA PHE A 25 0.63 3.30 -11.26
C PHE A 25 -0.80 3.83 -11.05
N ALA A 26 -1.80 2.96 -11.17
CA ALA A 26 -3.19 3.29 -10.87
C ALA A 26 -3.36 3.69 -9.40
N GLY A 27 -2.72 3.00 -8.46
CA GLY A 27 -2.71 3.36 -7.04
C GLY A 27 -2.10 4.75 -6.79
N LEU A 28 -0.98 5.04 -7.43
CA LEU A 28 -0.33 6.36 -7.42
C LEU A 28 -1.25 7.45 -7.99
N MET A 29 -1.92 7.18 -9.11
CA MET A 29 -2.88 8.11 -9.72
C MET A 29 -4.10 8.33 -8.82
N VAL A 30 -4.65 7.27 -8.24
CA VAL A 30 -5.76 7.37 -7.28
C VAL A 30 -5.34 8.20 -6.07
N ALA A 31 -4.15 7.96 -5.51
CA ALA A 31 -3.63 8.77 -4.40
C ALA A 31 -3.53 10.25 -4.78
N LEU A 32 -2.97 10.56 -5.95
CA LEU A 32 -2.81 11.92 -6.44
C LEU A 32 -4.18 12.59 -6.66
N LEU A 33 -5.12 11.90 -7.31
CA LEU A 33 -6.47 12.39 -7.56
C LEU A 33 -7.23 12.65 -6.26
N LEU A 34 -7.18 11.71 -5.31
CA LEU A 34 -7.80 11.88 -4.00
C LEU A 34 -7.22 13.08 -3.26
N TYR A 35 -5.90 13.30 -3.36
CA TYR A 35 -5.24 14.41 -2.68
C TYR A 35 -5.62 15.77 -3.27
N VAL A 36 -5.76 15.86 -4.61
CA VAL A 36 -6.15 17.09 -5.30
C VAL A 36 -7.65 17.39 -5.15
N SER A 37 -8.49 16.36 -5.03
CA SER A 37 -9.95 16.51 -5.09
C SER A 37 -10.64 16.89 -3.78
N VAL A 38 -9.92 16.98 -2.64
CA VAL A 38 -10.53 17.38 -1.35
C VAL A 38 -10.86 18.88 -1.38
N PRO A 39 -12.12 19.33 -1.29
CA PRO A 39 -12.44 20.74 -1.10
C PRO A 39 -12.66 20.96 0.40
N ASN A 40 -11.59 21.27 1.13
CA ASN A 40 -11.70 21.77 2.51
C ASN A 40 -10.87 23.07 2.65
N PRO A 41 -11.51 24.21 2.97
CA PRO A 41 -10.82 25.50 3.15
C PRO A 41 -9.81 25.48 4.29
N ASP A 42 -10.13 24.78 5.38
CA ASP A 42 -9.37 24.87 6.63
C ASP A 42 -8.00 24.15 6.56
N THR A 43 -7.86 23.18 5.66
CA THR A 43 -6.60 22.48 5.38
C THR A 43 -5.98 22.85 4.04
N ALA A 44 -6.54 23.86 3.33
CA ALA A 44 -6.18 24.17 1.96
C ALA A 44 -4.67 24.44 1.79
N THR A 45 -4.08 25.28 2.65
CA THR A 45 -2.66 25.66 2.56
C THR A 45 -1.73 24.47 2.77
N LEU A 46 -1.96 23.68 3.83
CA LEU A 46 -1.14 22.50 4.11
C LEU A 46 -1.25 21.45 3.00
N ARG A 47 -2.48 21.26 2.48
CA ARG A 47 -2.75 20.35 1.37
C ARG A 47 -2.07 20.82 0.09
N GLN A 48 -2.08 22.11 -0.23
CA GLN A 48 -1.40 22.64 -1.40
C GLN A 48 0.11 22.37 -1.33
N VAL A 49 0.73 22.63 -0.19
CA VAL A 49 2.16 22.36 0.03
C VAL A 49 2.47 20.87 -0.17
N ALA A 50 1.71 19.98 0.48
CA ALA A 50 1.91 18.55 0.34
C ALA A 50 1.63 18.06 -1.09
N THR A 51 0.65 18.62 -1.80
CA THR A 51 0.37 18.31 -3.21
C THR A 51 1.57 18.65 -4.08
N VAL A 52 2.14 19.84 -3.91
CA VAL A 52 3.32 20.29 -4.66
C VAL A 52 4.51 19.36 -4.37
N ILE A 53 4.75 19.02 -3.11
CA ILE A 53 5.82 18.08 -2.72
C ILE A 53 5.60 16.72 -3.39
N LEU A 54 4.39 16.17 -3.31
CA LEU A 54 4.06 14.88 -3.92
C LEU A 54 4.23 14.92 -5.45
N LEU A 55 3.79 15.99 -6.13
CA LEU A 55 3.99 16.16 -7.56
C LEU A 55 5.48 16.24 -7.92
N LEU A 56 6.26 17.03 -7.18
CA LEU A 56 7.71 17.17 -7.40
C LEU A 56 8.46 15.86 -7.21
N MET A 57 8.01 15.00 -6.29
CA MET A 57 8.56 13.66 -6.09
C MET A 57 8.05 12.65 -7.13
N PHE A 58 6.80 12.79 -7.57
CA PHE A 58 6.15 11.88 -8.52
C PHE A 58 6.72 12.03 -9.94
N ILE A 59 6.92 13.25 -10.43
CA ILE A 59 7.46 13.54 -11.77
C ILE A 59 8.75 12.75 -12.06
N PRO A 60 9.82 12.83 -11.25
CA PRO A 60 11.03 12.07 -11.51
C PRO A 60 10.83 10.55 -11.40
N LEU A 61 9.93 10.06 -10.55
CA LEU A 61 9.63 8.62 -10.47
C LEU A 61 9.01 8.10 -11.76
N VAL A 62 8.10 8.86 -12.37
CA VAL A 62 7.51 8.52 -13.68
C VAL A 62 8.55 8.60 -14.80
N ILE A 63 9.42 9.61 -14.79
CA ILE A 63 10.45 9.79 -15.83
C ILE A 63 11.49 8.65 -15.79
N VAL A 64 11.92 8.24 -14.59
CA VAL A 64 12.99 7.24 -14.43
C VAL A 64 12.52 5.83 -14.77
N ASN A 65 11.26 5.49 -14.48
CA ASN A 65 10.72 4.14 -14.76
C ASN A 65 9.25 4.23 -15.21
N PRO A 66 8.98 4.72 -16.43
CA PRO A 66 7.60 4.98 -16.87
C PRO A 66 6.75 3.71 -16.97
N HIS A 67 7.34 2.59 -17.39
CA HIS A 67 6.59 1.35 -17.63
C HIS A 67 7.32 0.05 -17.22
N ARG A 68 8.62 0.11 -16.97
CA ARG A 68 9.41 -1.07 -16.58
C ARG A 68 10.36 -0.72 -15.45
N LEU A 69 10.08 -1.14 -14.20
CA LEU A 69 11.08 -1.27 -13.11
C LEU A 69 12.18 -2.30 -13.46
N THR A 70 12.93 -2.06 -14.52
CA THR A 70 14.07 -2.89 -14.95
C THR A 70 15.36 -2.45 -14.29
N ARG A 71 15.46 -1.17 -13.91
CA ARG A 71 16.61 -0.62 -13.18
C ARG A 71 16.14 0.24 -12.02
N GLN A 72 16.62 -0.06 -10.83
CA GLN A 72 16.48 0.80 -9.67
C GLN A 72 17.87 1.21 -9.22
N THR A 73 18.13 2.52 -9.23
CA THR A 73 19.27 3.08 -8.51
C THR A 73 18.91 3.23 -7.04
N GLN A 74 19.92 3.24 -6.16
CA GLN A 74 19.71 3.51 -4.73
C GLN A 74 18.93 4.82 -4.51
N TRP A 75 19.20 5.85 -5.31
CA TRP A 75 18.46 7.12 -5.27
C TRP A 75 16.98 6.95 -5.59
N SER A 76 16.63 6.28 -6.70
CA SER A 76 15.22 6.05 -7.07
C SER A 76 14.47 5.19 -6.05
N ARG A 77 15.17 4.28 -5.36
CA ARG A 77 14.62 3.47 -4.27
C ARG A 77 14.23 4.33 -3.08
N TRP A 78 15.15 5.16 -2.60
CA TRP A 78 14.89 6.06 -1.50
C TRP A 78 13.78 7.06 -1.85
N LEU A 79 13.79 7.60 -3.06
CA LEU A 79 12.74 8.51 -3.53
C LEU A 79 11.34 7.86 -3.50
N SER A 80 11.20 6.60 -3.94
CA SER A 80 9.89 5.91 -3.93
C SER A 80 9.39 5.63 -2.51
N ILE A 81 10.28 5.16 -1.62
CA ILE A 81 9.94 4.96 -0.21
C ILE A 81 9.56 6.29 0.45
N SER A 82 10.35 7.34 0.21
CA SER A 82 10.08 8.68 0.73
C SER A 82 8.75 9.22 0.20
N PHE A 83 8.42 9.00 -1.06
CA PHE A 83 7.13 9.38 -1.64
C PHE A 83 5.97 8.71 -0.89
N ALA A 84 6.03 7.38 -0.71
CA ALA A 84 5.01 6.64 0.01
C ALA A 84 4.90 7.08 1.49
N ALA A 85 6.04 7.34 2.14
CA ALA A 85 6.06 7.82 3.52
C ALA A 85 5.47 9.23 3.66
N VAL A 86 5.83 10.16 2.77
CA VAL A 86 5.26 11.52 2.74
C VAL A 86 3.75 11.45 2.50
N LEU A 87 3.29 10.59 1.59
CA LEU A 87 1.87 10.39 1.32
C LEU A 87 1.12 9.89 2.57
N VAL A 88 1.67 8.91 3.29
CA VAL A 88 1.11 8.43 4.56
C VAL A 88 1.04 9.55 5.60
N ILE A 89 2.15 10.27 5.83
CA ILE A 89 2.23 11.36 6.81
C ILE A 89 1.22 12.46 6.48
N ALA A 90 1.20 12.92 5.22
CA ALA A 90 0.28 13.94 4.75
C ALA A 90 -1.19 13.51 4.94
N ASN A 91 -1.51 12.24 4.70
CA ASN A 91 -2.85 11.73 4.93
C ASN A 91 -3.20 11.63 6.43
N GLN A 92 -2.25 11.27 7.31
CA GLN A 92 -2.49 11.24 8.76
C GLN A 92 -2.79 12.62 9.35
N VAL A 93 -2.23 13.69 8.78
CA VAL A 93 -2.62 15.05 9.17
C VAL A 93 -4.09 15.33 8.80
N ASN A 94 -4.52 14.91 7.61
CA ASN A 94 -5.93 15.01 7.21
C ASN A 94 -6.85 14.19 8.10
N VAL A 95 -6.43 12.99 8.53
CA VAL A 95 -7.19 12.19 9.51
C VAL A 95 -7.36 12.94 10.81
N THR A 96 -6.29 13.54 11.33
CA THR A 96 -6.33 14.31 12.58
C THR A 96 -7.33 15.47 12.49
N TYR A 97 -7.37 16.15 11.34
CA TYR A 97 -8.38 17.17 11.07
C TYR A 97 -9.81 16.59 11.11
N VAL A 98 -10.07 15.50 10.38
CA VAL A 98 -11.39 14.84 10.35
C VAL A 98 -11.83 14.40 11.76
N ILE A 99 -10.91 13.84 12.55
CA ILE A 99 -11.16 13.46 13.94
C ILE A 99 -11.61 14.67 14.76
N ARG A 100 -10.90 15.81 14.67
CA ARG A 100 -11.30 17.05 15.37
C ARG A 100 -12.66 17.55 14.92
N SER A 101 -12.92 17.60 13.61
CA SER A 101 -14.23 18.01 13.09
C SER A 101 -15.38 17.08 13.52
N LEU A 102 -15.13 15.78 13.66
CA LEU A 102 -16.11 14.82 14.20
C LEU A 102 -16.39 15.06 15.69
N ILE A 103 -15.38 15.42 16.47
CA ILE A 103 -15.50 15.71 17.91
C ILE A 103 -16.20 17.06 18.13
N ASP A 104 -15.79 18.12 17.42
CA ASP A 104 -16.33 19.47 17.59
C ASP A 104 -17.79 19.58 17.13
N GLY A 105 -18.22 18.72 16.20
CA GLY A 105 -19.60 18.64 15.75
C GLY A 105 -20.12 19.89 15.01
N SER A 106 -19.24 20.80 14.62
CA SER A 106 -19.57 22.07 13.94
C SER A 106 -19.75 21.95 12.42
N ALA A 107 -19.31 20.84 11.84
CA ALA A 107 -19.35 20.63 10.39
C ALA A 107 -20.68 20.05 9.90
N ASN A 108 -21.07 20.42 8.66
CA ASN A 108 -22.17 19.80 7.93
C ASN A 108 -21.97 18.27 7.86
N GLY A 109 -22.97 17.50 8.33
CA GLY A 109 -22.87 16.04 8.48
C GLY A 109 -22.51 15.32 7.18
N THR A 110 -23.15 15.66 6.06
CA THR A 110 -22.88 15.03 4.76
C THR A 110 -21.47 15.32 4.26
N THR A 111 -21.03 16.58 4.36
CA THR A 111 -19.67 16.98 3.95
C THR A 111 -18.61 16.27 4.77
N LEU A 112 -18.85 16.14 6.08
CA LEU A 112 -17.93 15.46 7.00
C LEU A 112 -17.82 13.97 6.69
N LEU A 113 -18.93 13.28 6.41
CA LEU A 113 -18.95 11.87 6.02
C LEU A 113 -18.19 11.62 4.71
N LEU A 114 -18.41 12.47 3.70
CA LEU A 114 -17.67 12.39 2.43
C LEU A 114 -16.17 12.62 2.63
N THR A 115 -15.80 13.58 3.47
CA THR A 115 -14.40 13.86 3.81
C THR A 115 -13.77 12.68 4.55
N ALA A 116 -14.48 12.08 5.51
CA ALA A 116 -14.02 10.91 6.24
C ALA A 116 -13.81 9.70 5.33
N LEU A 117 -14.76 9.44 4.41
CA LEU A 117 -14.64 8.39 3.40
C LEU A 117 -13.42 8.62 2.50
N GLN A 118 -13.23 9.85 2.01
CA GLN A 118 -12.11 10.20 1.15
C GLN A 118 -10.76 9.98 1.85
N VAL A 119 -10.62 10.45 3.09
CA VAL A 119 -9.39 10.27 3.88
C VAL A 119 -9.15 8.79 4.21
N TRP A 120 -10.22 8.02 4.43
CA TRP A 120 -10.15 6.57 4.65
C TRP A 120 -9.61 5.85 3.40
N ILE A 121 -10.17 6.13 2.21
CA ILE A 121 -9.69 5.55 0.94
C ILE A 121 -8.22 5.93 0.71
N ALA A 122 -7.88 7.20 0.92
CA ALA A 122 -6.50 7.67 0.77
C ALA A 122 -5.54 6.96 1.74
N ASN A 123 -5.99 6.60 2.95
CA ASN A 123 -5.20 5.84 3.91
C ASN A 123 -4.89 4.43 3.38
N VAL A 124 -5.91 3.74 2.88
CA VAL A 124 -5.78 2.40 2.30
C VAL A 124 -4.76 2.41 1.15
N VAL A 125 -4.86 3.38 0.25
CA VAL A 125 -3.93 3.50 -0.89
C VAL A 125 -2.52 3.84 -0.42
N ALA A 126 -2.36 4.82 0.47
CA ALA A 126 -1.06 5.29 0.94
C ALA A 126 -0.28 4.20 1.68
N PHE A 127 -0.93 3.49 2.61
CA PHE A 127 -0.29 2.39 3.33
C PHE A 127 -0.06 1.17 2.43
N GLY A 128 -0.98 0.87 1.49
CA GLY A 128 -0.77 -0.19 0.51
C GLY A 128 0.49 0.05 -0.32
N LEU A 129 0.72 1.29 -0.74
CA LEU A 129 1.93 1.70 -1.44
C LEU A 129 3.16 1.60 -0.53
N LEU A 130 3.07 2.05 0.72
CA LEU A 130 4.17 1.97 1.68
C LEU A 130 4.57 0.52 1.96
N TYR A 131 3.61 -0.40 2.15
CA TYR A 131 3.87 -1.82 2.34
C TYR A 131 4.50 -2.47 1.12
N TRP A 132 3.96 -2.19 -0.07
CA TRP A 132 4.51 -2.65 -1.33
C TRP A 132 5.94 -2.13 -1.54
N GLU A 133 6.22 -0.89 -1.17
CA GLU A 133 7.58 -0.36 -1.24
C GLU A 133 8.49 -1.03 -0.20
N LEU A 134 8.09 -1.20 1.06
CA LEU A 134 9.01 -1.68 2.10
C LEU A 134 9.38 -3.17 1.96
N ASP A 135 8.42 -4.02 1.66
CA ASP A 135 8.55 -5.47 1.75
C ASP A 135 9.59 -6.06 0.77
N ARG A 136 10.35 -7.09 1.20
CA ARG A 136 11.31 -7.84 0.35
C ARG A 136 12.23 -6.95 -0.52
N GLY A 137 12.62 -5.77 -0.01
CA GLY A 137 13.49 -4.84 -0.71
C GLY A 137 12.81 -3.99 -1.81
N GLY A 138 11.49 -4.09 -1.94
CA GLY A 138 10.70 -3.30 -2.89
C GLY A 138 10.42 -4.02 -4.21
N PRO A 139 9.64 -3.38 -5.09
CA PRO A 139 9.07 -4.03 -6.27
C PRO A 139 10.10 -4.42 -7.33
N VAL A 140 11.24 -3.73 -7.39
CA VAL A 140 12.31 -4.08 -8.34
C VAL A 140 13.05 -5.32 -7.88
N ALA A 141 13.36 -5.41 -6.58
CA ALA A 141 13.96 -6.60 -5.99
C ALA A 141 13.03 -7.81 -6.16
N ARG A 142 11.74 -7.64 -5.83
CA ARG A 142 10.71 -8.67 -6.05
C ARG A 142 10.50 -9.02 -7.52
N GLY A 143 10.72 -8.13 -8.48
CA GLY A 143 10.58 -8.47 -9.90
C GLY A 143 11.81 -9.13 -10.51
N ASN A 144 13.02 -8.81 -10.02
CA ASN A 144 14.26 -9.11 -10.75
C ASN A 144 15.20 -10.10 -10.04
N LEU A 145 15.17 -10.19 -8.70
CA LEU A 145 16.06 -11.09 -7.96
C LEU A 145 15.51 -12.51 -7.95
N GLN A 146 16.39 -13.51 -7.86
CA GLN A 146 15.96 -14.88 -7.59
C GLN A 146 15.52 -15.01 -6.13
N ARG A 147 14.63 -15.97 -5.83
CA ARG A 147 14.07 -16.14 -4.49
C ARG A 147 15.12 -16.25 -3.36
N PRO A 148 16.24 -16.99 -3.51
CA PRO A 148 17.28 -17.05 -2.48
C PRO A 148 18.01 -15.71 -2.22
N GLN A 149 17.94 -14.77 -3.17
CA GLN A 149 18.56 -13.45 -3.10
C GLN A 149 17.59 -12.38 -2.58
N LEU A 150 16.30 -12.72 -2.39
CA LEU A 150 15.33 -11.76 -1.90
C LEU A 150 15.67 -11.33 -0.47
N PRO A 151 15.62 -10.02 -0.17
CA PRO A 151 15.69 -9.54 1.19
C PRO A 151 14.61 -10.18 2.06
N ILE A 152 14.90 -10.30 3.35
CA ILE A 152 13.98 -10.84 4.37
C ILE A 152 12.62 -10.14 4.27
N ALA A 153 11.56 -10.93 4.24
CA ALA A 153 10.19 -10.44 4.15
C ALA A 153 9.75 -9.64 5.39
N ASP A 154 9.03 -8.55 5.14
CA ASP A 154 8.28 -7.77 6.11
C ASP A 154 6.88 -8.38 6.32
N PHE A 155 6.31 -9.01 5.29
CA PHE A 155 5.03 -9.71 5.35
C PHE A 155 5.16 -11.17 4.93
N LYS A 156 4.44 -12.05 5.63
CA LYS A 156 4.26 -13.45 5.27
C LYS A 156 2.84 -13.62 4.72
N PHE A 157 2.73 -14.00 3.46
CA PHE A 157 1.45 -14.21 2.77
C PHE A 157 1.04 -15.69 2.81
N PRO A 158 -0.25 -16.04 2.64
CA PRO A 158 -0.69 -17.43 2.68
C PRO A 158 -0.04 -18.30 1.60
N GLN A 159 0.23 -17.71 0.43
CA GLN A 159 0.93 -18.36 -0.67
C GLN A 159 2.38 -18.74 -0.31
N ASP A 160 2.98 -18.13 0.71
CA ASP A 160 4.31 -18.54 1.20
C ASP A 160 4.27 -19.86 1.98
N GLU A 161 3.11 -20.30 2.47
CA GLU A 161 2.94 -21.53 3.24
C GLU A 161 2.23 -22.65 2.48
N SER A 162 1.54 -22.32 1.38
CA SER A 162 0.67 -23.26 0.69
C SER A 162 1.35 -24.30 -0.20
N GLY A 163 2.63 -24.60 0.05
CA GLY A 163 3.42 -25.55 -0.73
C GLY A 163 2.98 -27.01 -0.56
N ASP A 164 2.46 -27.35 0.61
CA ASP A 164 2.04 -28.70 0.98
C ASP A 164 0.51 -28.88 0.99
N ASP A 165 -0.23 -27.89 0.50
CA ASP A 165 -1.70 -27.91 0.41
C ASP A 165 -2.20 -28.77 -0.77
N VAL A 166 -3.54 -28.89 -0.87
CA VAL A 166 -4.23 -29.54 -2.00
C VAL A 166 -3.82 -28.94 -3.35
N ASP A 167 -3.91 -29.75 -4.41
CA ASP A 167 -3.32 -29.44 -5.72
C ASP A 167 -3.74 -28.09 -6.30
N GLU A 168 -4.99 -27.68 -6.15
CA GLU A 168 -5.48 -26.39 -6.65
C GLU A 168 -4.86 -25.18 -5.93
N ILE A 169 -4.58 -25.30 -4.62
CA ILE A 169 -3.96 -24.22 -3.83
C ILE A 169 -2.44 -24.25 -4.04
N ARG A 170 -1.83 -25.45 -4.06
CA ARG A 170 -0.39 -25.61 -4.28
C ARG A 170 0.07 -24.98 -5.59
N ARG A 171 -0.75 -25.03 -6.65
CA ARG A 171 -0.46 -24.41 -7.96
C ARG A 171 -0.25 -22.90 -7.92
N VAL A 172 -0.75 -22.20 -6.91
CA VAL A 172 -0.53 -20.75 -6.74
C VAL A 172 0.48 -20.42 -5.64
N SER A 173 1.08 -21.43 -5.01
CA SER A 173 2.06 -21.25 -3.95
C SER A 173 3.36 -20.62 -4.45
N SER A 174 4.07 -19.98 -3.52
CA SER A 174 5.44 -19.52 -3.68
C SER A 174 6.39 -20.65 -4.08
N ALA A 175 6.14 -21.89 -3.64
CA ALA A 175 7.00 -23.04 -3.91
C ALA A 175 6.82 -23.61 -5.32
N ALA A 176 5.58 -23.67 -5.82
CA ALA A 176 5.29 -24.29 -7.13
C ALA A 176 5.32 -23.30 -8.30
N ALA A 177 4.94 -22.04 -8.08
CA ALA A 177 4.77 -21.04 -9.15
C ALA A 177 5.70 -19.83 -9.05
N ASP A 178 6.67 -19.85 -8.13
CA ASP A 178 7.44 -18.67 -7.68
C ASP A 178 6.54 -17.44 -7.49
N TRP A 179 5.36 -17.63 -6.87
CA TRP A 179 4.42 -16.55 -6.63
C TRP A 179 5.06 -15.42 -5.81
N ARG A 180 4.79 -14.17 -6.17
CA ARG A 180 5.28 -12.99 -5.46
C ARG A 180 4.14 -11.99 -5.25
N PRO A 181 4.08 -11.33 -4.08
CA PRO A 181 3.05 -10.33 -3.81
C PRO A 181 3.25 -9.09 -4.69
N GLY A 182 2.22 -8.78 -5.48
CA GLY A 182 2.10 -7.54 -6.24
C GLY A 182 1.41 -6.44 -5.43
N TYR A 183 1.25 -5.26 -6.03
CA TYR A 183 0.64 -4.11 -5.34
C TYR A 183 -0.78 -4.38 -4.83
N VAL A 184 -1.58 -5.16 -5.58
CA VAL A 184 -2.95 -5.49 -5.19
C VAL A 184 -3.00 -6.30 -3.89
N ASP A 185 -2.04 -7.20 -3.69
CA ASP A 185 -1.94 -7.99 -2.45
C ASP A 185 -1.69 -7.06 -1.24
N TYR A 186 -0.81 -6.07 -1.36
CA TYR A 186 -0.58 -5.10 -0.28
C TYR A 186 -1.73 -4.10 -0.11
N LEU A 187 -2.43 -3.74 -1.19
CA LEU A 187 -3.62 -2.91 -1.12
C LEU A 187 -4.73 -3.63 -0.35
N TYR A 188 -4.89 -4.93 -0.58
CA TYR A 188 -5.80 -5.78 0.17
C TYR A 188 -5.39 -5.91 1.65
N VAL A 189 -4.10 -6.10 1.95
CA VAL A 189 -3.57 -6.05 3.34
C VAL A 189 -3.86 -4.70 4.01
N SER A 190 -3.66 -3.61 3.28
CA SER A 190 -3.93 -2.26 3.79
C SER A 190 -5.41 -2.01 4.03
N LEU A 191 -6.27 -2.46 3.12
CA LEU A 191 -7.72 -2.36 3.22
C LEU A 191 -8.23 -3.11 4.47
N THR A 192 -7.82 -4.37 4.60
CA THR A 192 -8.22 -5.23 5.71
C THR A 192 -7.74 -4.72 7.06
N ASN A 193 -6.49 -4.24 7.12
CA ASN A 193 -5.93 -3.62 8.32
C ASN A 193 -6.65 -2.31 8.70
N MET A 194 -7.05 -1.49 7.70
CA MET A 194 -7.79 -0.25 7.91
C MET A 194 -9.24 -0.48 8.39
N MET A 195 -9.86 -1.59 7.98
CA MET A 195 -11.23 -1.94 8.42
C MET A 195 -11.28 -2.40 9.89
N ALA A 196 -10.15 -2.77 10.50
CA ALA A 196 -10.05 -3.37 11.84
C ALA A 196 -10.87 -4.67 12.06
N PHE A 197 -11.54 -5.17 11.01
CA PHE A 197 -12.28 -6.43 10.95
C PHE A 197 -11.86 -7.17 9.69
N SER A 198 -11.02 -8.21 9.82
CA SER A 198 -10.61 -9.02 8.68
C SER A 198 -9.99 -10.37 9.09
N PRO A 199 -10.10 -11.42 8.25
CA PRO A 199 -9.14 -12.52 8.29
C PRO A 199 -7.71 -11.96 8.15
N THR A 200 -6.81 -12.38 9.04
CA THR A 200 -5.43 -11.89 9.08
C THR A 200 -4.62 -12.57 7.97
N ASP A 201 -4.85 -12.17 6.72
CA ASP A 201 -4.30 -12.90 5.56
C ASP A 201 -2.79 -12.71 5.40
N ALA A 202 -2.20 -11.58 5.81
CA ALA A 202 -0.75 -11.40 5.80
C ALA A 202 -0.20 -11.04 7.19
N MET A 203 0.73 -11.86 7.69
CA MET A 203 1.32 -11.65 9.02
C MET A 203 2.52 -10.70 8.94
N PRO A 204 2.58 -9.63 9.77
CA PRO A 204 3.75 -8.75 9.84
C PRO A 204 4.91 -9.44 10.58
N MET A 205 6.01 -9.68 9.86
CA MET A 205 7.15 -10.46 10.36
C MET A 205 8.15 -9.61 11.15
N ARG A 206 8.41 -8.38 10.71
CA ARG A 206 9.41 -7.48 11.29
C ARG A 206 8.77 -6.49 12.27
N SER A 207 9.49 -6.12 13.33
CA SER A 207 8.99 -5.17 14.35
C SER A 207 8.58 -3.81 13.76
N ARG A 208 9.34 -3.30 12.78
CA ARG A 208 8.97 -2.06 12.06
C ARG A 208 7.60 -2.18 11.37
N THR A 209 7.33 -3.32 10.75
CA THR A 209 6.09 -3.58 10.03
C THR A 209 4.92 -3.69 10.99
N LYS A 210 5.13 -4.33 12.15
CA LYS A 210 4.14 -4.39 13.23
C LYS A 210 3.74 -2.99 13.71
N ILE A 211 4.70 -2.09 13.90
CA ILE A 211 4.43 -0.71 14.34
C ILE A 211 3.67 0.09 13.27
N ILE A 212 4.09 0.01 12.00
CA ILE A 212 3.42 0.71 10.90
C ILE A 212 1.99 0.16 10.70
N MET A 213 1.82 -1.15 10.80
CA MET A 213 0.52 -1.79 10.66
C MET A 213 -0.40 -1.45 11.84
N ALA A 214 0.14 -1.44 13.07
CA ALA A 214 -0.61 -1.04 14.26
C ALA A 214 -1.07 0.42 14.19
N SER A 215 -0.24 1.33 13.67
CA SER A 215 -0.63 2.74 13.54
C SER A 215 -1.78 2.92 12.55
N GLN A 216 -1.74 2.23 11.41
CA GLN A 216 -2.86 2.24 10.47
C GLN A 216 -4.14 1.65 11.07
N ALA A 217 -4.04 0.51 11.76
CA ALA A 217 -5.19 -0.14 12.39
C ALA A 217 -5.84 0.76 13.44
N LEU A 218 -5.03 1.43 14.27
CA LEU A 218 -5.51 2.39 15.26
C LEU A 218 -6.23 3.57 14.60
N THR A 219 -5.65 4.13 13.53
CA THR A 219 -6.29 5.20 12.75
C THR A 219 -7.64 4.76 12.19
N GLY A 220 -7.72 3.57 11.60
CA GLY A 220 -8.95 3.00 11.07
C GLY A 220 -10.02 2.81 12.14
N PHE A 221 -9.63 2.25 13.29
CA PHE A 221 -10.53 2.05 14.44
C PHE A 221 -11.10 3.38 14.97
N ILE A 222 -10.26 4.40 15.18
CA ILE A 222 -10.70 5.71 15.69
C ILE A 222 -11.65 6.38 14.70
N LEU A 223 -11.31 6.40 13.41
CA LEU A 223 -12.16 6.99 12.37
C LEU A 223 -13.53 6.30 12.32
N LEU A 224 -13.55 4.96 12.31
CA LEU A 224 -14.79 4.20 12.27
C LEU A 224 -15.69 4.51 13.49
N ALA A 225 -15.12 4.48 14.70
CA ALA A 225 -15.85 4.74 15.92
C ALA A 225 -16.49 6.14 15.94
N LEU A 226 -15.72 7.17 15.55
CA LEU A 226 -16.19 8.56 15.54
C LEU A 226 -17.22 8.81 14.44
N VAL A 227 -17.04 8.24 13.25
CA VAL A 227 -18.01 8.35 12.16
C VAL A 227 -19.35 7.73 12.55
N ILE A 228 -19.34 6.52 13.13
CA ILE A 228 -20.56 5.86 13.62
C ILE A 228 -21.23 6.72 14.71
N SER A 229 -20.46 7.16 15.71
CA SER A 229 -20.98 8.00 16.79
C SER A 229 -21.65 9.26 16.27
N ARG A 230 -21.03 9.94 15.30
CA ARG A 230 -21.58 11.16 14.72
C ARG A 230 -22.83 10.89 13.88
N ALA A 231 -22.85 9.81 13.11
CA ALA A 231 -24.02 9.43 12.32
C ALA A 231 -25.24 9.15 13.22
N VAL A 232 -25.05 8.44 14.34
CA VAL A 232 -26.11 8.18 15.33
C VAL A 232 -26.61 9.48 15.96
N ASN A 233 -25.70 10.39 16.35
CA ASN A 233 -26.08 11.66 16.96
C ASN A 233 -26.94 12.52 16.01
N ILE A 234 -26.59 12.57 14.72
CA ILE A 234 -27.36 13.31 13.71
C ILE A 234 -28.76 12.71 13.53
N LEU A 235 -28.88 11.38 13.48
CA LEU A 235 -30.18 10.70 13.35
C LEU A 235 -31.07 10.90 14.58
N ALA A 236 -30.50 10.96 15.78
CA ALA A 236 -31.24 11.18 17.03
C ALA A 236 -31.66 12.64 17.23
N SER A 237 -30.99 13.59 16.57
CA SER A 237 -31.28 15.03 16.66
C SER A 237 -32.32 15.55 15.65
N ASN A 238 -32.77 14.70 14.73
CA ASN A 238 -33.88 14.95 13.80
C ASN A 238 -35.17 14.30 14.30
#